data_AF-A0A822G4W2-F1
#
_entry.id   AF-A0A822G4W2-F1
#
_cell.length_a   1.000
_cell.length_b   1.000
_cell.length_c   1.000
_cell.angle_alpha   90.00
_cell.angle_beta   90.00
_cell.angle_gamma   90.00
#
_symmetry.space_group_name_H-M   'P 1'
#
loop_
_entity.id
_entity.type
_entity.pdbx_description
1 polymer ?
#
loop_
_entity_poly.entity_id
_entity_poly.type
_entity_poly.pdbx_seq_one_letter_code
_entity_poly.pdbx_strand_id
1 'polypeptide(L)'
;MSLLQIKALKVIIALCVLFVSTYCVPILDKQLDNEWALFKRDYRKQYHSIEEEDTRQTIWKGNLAKIQKHNDEAQSGMHTYTLAMNEFGD
;
A
#
# COMPACT_ATOMS: atom_id res chain seq x y z
N MET A 1 -10.31 -36.94 6.43
CA MET A 1 -11.20 -35.77 6.26
C MET A 1 -12.22 -36.10 5.18
N SER A 2 -13.53 -35.94 5.41
CA SER A 2 -14.55 -36.38 4.44
C SER A 2 -14.70 -35.41 3.27
N LEU A 3 -15.21 -35.90 2.12
CA LEU A 3 -15.46 -35.08 0.91
C LEU A 3 -16.34 -33.85 1.19
N LEU A 4 -17.25 -33.94 2.16
CA LEU A 4 -18.11 -32.83 2.58
C LEU A 4 -17.31 -31.71 3.25
N GLN A 5 -16.34 -32.06 4.09
CA GLN A 5 -15.46 -31.09 4.77
C GLN A 5 -14.58 -30.33 3.78
N ILE A 6 -14.08 -31.01 2.74
CA ILE A 6 -13.27 -30.38 1.68
C ILE A 6 -14.11 -29.40 0.85
N LYS A 7 -15.37 -29.75 0.52
CA LYS A 7 -16.29 -28.86 -0.19
C LYS A 7 -16.65 -27.63 0.65
N ALA A 8 -16.96 -27.81 1.93
CA ALA A 8 -17.25 -26.71 2.85
C ALA A 8 -16.06 -25.76 3.00
N LEU A 9 -14.84 -26.28 3.15
CA LEU A 9 -13.62 -25.48 3.23
C LEU A 9 -13.39 -24.63 1.97
N LYS A 10 -13.61 -25.20 0.77
CA LYS A 10 -13.50 -24.45 -0.49
C LYS A 10 -14.52 -23.31 -0.58
N VAL A 11 -15.75 -23.54 -0.12
CA VAL A 11 -16.79 -22.49 -0.09
C VAL A 11 -16.41 -21.38 0.89
N ILE A 12 -15.91 -21.73 2.08
CA ILE A 12 -15.45 -20.74 3.08
C ILE A 12 -14.30 -19.90 2.50
N ILE A 13 -13.29 -20.53 1.88
CA ILE A 13 -12.18 -19.80 1.24
C ILE A 13 -12.71 -18.87 0.14
N ALA A 14 -13.63 -19.33 -0.71
CA ALA A 14 -14.21 -18.50 -1.77
C ALA A 14 -14.96 -17.28 -1.20
N LEU A 15 -15.75 -17.47 -0.14
CA LEU A 15 -16.46 -16.37 0.55
C LEU A 15 -15.48 -15.39 1.21
N CYS A 16 -14.40 -15.87 1.83
CA CYS A 16 -13.36 -15.02 2.40
C CYS A 16 -12.65 -14.18 1.33
N VAL A 17 -12.31 -14.77 0.18
CA VAL A 17 -11.68 -14.04 -0.94
C VAL A 17 -12.60 -12.96 -1.48
N LEU A 18 -13.90 -13.25 -1.65
CA LEU A 18 -14.90 -12.28 -2.09
C LEU A 18 -15.10 -11.12 -1.09
N PHE A 19 -15.05 -11.42 0.20
CA PHE A 19 -15.15 -10.40 1.24
C PHE A 19 -13.91 -9.48 1.27
N VAL A 20 -12.71 -10.06 1.15
CA VAL A 20 -11.45 -9.29 1.11
C VAL A 20 -11.41 -8.36 -0.11
N SER A 21 -11.83 -8.84 -1.28
CA SER A 21 -11.81 -8.03 -2.50
C SER A 21 -12.83 -6.89 -2.48
N THR A 22 -14.01 -7.10 -1.90
CA THR A 22 -15.08 -6.09 -1.87
C THR A 22 -14.84 -4.97 -0.86
N TYR A 23 -14.20 -5.26 0.27
CA TYR A 23 -14.04 -4.28 1.36
C TYR A 23 -12.60 -3.86 1.62
N CYS A 24 -11.64 -4.77 1.55
CA CYS A 24 -10.26 -4.47 1.98
C CYS A 24 -9.51 -3.64 0.92
N VAL A 25 -9.66 -4.00 -0.36
CA VAL A 25 -8.99 -3.29 -1.47
C VAL A 25 -9.42 -1.82 -1.55
N PRO A 26 -10.73 -1.47 -1.54
CA PRO A 26 -11.15 -0.06 -1.62
C PRO A 26 -10.74 0.77 -0.39
N ILE A 27 -10.65 0.16 0.79
CA ILE A 27 -10.21 0.85 2.01
C ILE A 27 -8.73 1.21 1.91
N LEU A 28 -7.90 0.28 1.45
CA LEU A 28 -6.47 0.50 1.28
C LEU A 28 -6.19 1.59 0.23
N ASP A 29 -6.89 1.53 -0.91
CA ASP A 29 -6.77 2.55 -1.96
C ASP A 29 -7.16 3.94 -1.41
N LYS A 30 -8.27 4.03 -0.66
CA LYS A 30 -8.69 5.29 -0.04
C LYS A 30 -7.68 5.83 0.98
N GLN A 31 -7.01 4.95 1.74
CA GLN A 31 -5.97 5.38 2.66
C GLN A 31 -4.74 5.92 1.91
N LEU A 32 -4.30 5.22 0.87
CA LEU A 32 -3.19 5.68 0.02
C LEU A 32 -3.49 7.01 -0.66
N ASP A 33 -4.73 7.24 -1.10
CA ASP A 33 -5.15 8.51 -1.67
C ASP A 33 -5.09 9.65 -0.64
N ASN A 34 -5.49 9.38 0.60
CA ASN A 34 -5.36 10.36 1.69
C ASN A 34 -3.90 10.67 2.01
N GLU A 35 -3.04 9.65 2.09
CA GLU A 35 -1.61 9.83 2.34
C GLU A 35 -0.92 10.60 1.20
N TRP A 36 -1.29 10.33 -0.05
CA TRP A 36 -0.82 11.09 -1.21
C TRP A 36 -1.23 12.55 -1.14
N ALA A 37 -2.49 12.83 -0.78
CA ALA A 37 -2.98 14.19 -0.61
C ALA A 37 -2.22 14.94 0.50
N LEU A 38 -1.94 14.27 1.63
CA LEU A 38 -1.14 14.83 2.72
C LEU A 38 0.30 15.12 2.25
N PHE A 39 0.95 14.17 1.58
CA PHE A 39 2.29 14.34 1.02
C PHE A 39 2.38 15.57 0.10
N LYS A 40 1.46 15.68 -0.87
CA LYS A 40 1.43 16.84 -1.79
C LYS A 40 1.23 18.14 -1.03
N ARG A 41 0.35 18.15 -0.02
CA ARG A 41 0.10 19.34 0.81
C ARG A 41 1.34 19.74 1.60
N ASP A 42 1.95 18.80 2.30
CA ASP A 42 3.05 19.04 3.22
C ASP A 42 4.31 19.53 2.48
N TYR A 43 4.54 19.04 1.25
CA TYR A 43 5.65 19.45 0.39
C TYR A 43 5.25 20.42 -0.74
N ARG A 44 4.03 20.97 -0.72
CA ARG A 44 3.50 21.92 -1.70
C ARG A 44 3.68 21.48 -3.16
N LYS A 45 3.45 20.20 -3.44
CA LYS A 45 3.56 19.62 -4.78
C LYS A 45 2.43 20.11 -5.68
N GLN A 46 2.80 20.47 -6.90
CA GLN A 46 1.89 20.82 -7.99
C GLN A 46 2.45 20.21 -9.26
N TYR A 47 1.59 19.56 -10.05
CA TYR A 47 1.97 18.91 -11.30
C TYR A 47 1.21 19.56 -12.46
N HIS A 48 1.81 19.56 -13.63
CA HIS A 48 1.29 20.27 -14.80
C HIS A 48 0.10 19.55 -15.43
N SER A 49 0.01 18.23 -15.25
CA SER A 49 -1.06 17.41 -15.81
C SER A 49 -1.43 16.25 -14.90
N ILE A 50 -2.58 15.63 -15.19
CA ILE A 50 -3.06 14.44 -14.48
C ILE A 50 -2.11 13.26 -14.74
N GLU A 51 -1.56 13.15 -15.94
CA GLU A 51 -0.60 12.11 -16.30
C GLU A 51 0.74 12.26 -15.56
N GLU A 52 1.21 13.50 -15.37
CA GLU A 52 2.37 13.76 -14.51
C GLU A 52 2.05 13.35 -13.07
N GLU A 53 0.90 13.77 -12.53
CA GLU A 53 0.51 13.41 -11.17
C GLU A 53 0.41 11.89 -10.96
N ASP A 54 -0.18 11.15 -11.91
CA ASP A 54 -0.30 9.69 -11.84
C ASP A 54 1.07 9.00 -11.83
N THR A 55 1.99 9.49 -12.67
CA THR A 55 3.38 9.03 -12.71
C THR A 55 4.07 9.27 -11.36
N ARG A 56 3.89 10.47 -10.80
CA ARG A 56 4.48 10.88 -9.51
C ARG A 56 3.90 10.09 -8.34
N GLN A 57 2.58 9.85 -8.34
CA GLN A 57 1.94 9.02 -7.33
C GLN A 57 2.46 7.58 -7.40
N THR A 58 2.71 7.06 -8.61
CA THR A 58 3.30 5.72 -8.79
C THR A 58 4.72 5.63 -8.21
N ILE A 59 5.57 6.63 -8.47
CA ILE A 59 6.92 6.72 -7.89
C ILE A 59 6.83 6.81 -6.37
N TRP A 60 5.94 7.65 -5.85
CA TRP A 60 5.71 7.82 -4.43
C TRP A 60 5.27 6.53 -3.73
N LYS A 61 4.33 5.77 -4.31
CA LYS A 61 3.93 4.44 -3.82
C LYS A 61 5.13 3.47 -3.76
N GLY A 62 5.99 3.51 -4.79
CA GLY A 62 7.22 2.71 -4.83
C GLY A 62 8.20 3.08 -3.71
N ASN A 63 8.41 4.38 -3.46
CA ASN A 63 9.28 4.86 -2.39
C ASN A 63 8.70 4.58 -0.99
N LEU A 64 7.38 4.69 -0.82
CA LEU A 64 6.71 4.30 0.42
C LEU A 64 6.95 2.82 0.75
N ALA A 65 6.78 1.93 -0.24
CA ALA A 65 7.06 0.50 -0.08
C ALA A 65 8.53 0.22 0.24
N LYS A 66 9.47 0.95 -0.39
CA LYS A 66 10.90 0.85 -0.10
C LYS A 66 11.22 1.28 1.34
N ILE A 67 10.64 2.38 1.81
CA ILE A 67 10.80 2.87 3.19
C ILE A 67 10.29 1.83 4.18
N GLN A 68 9.08 1.29 3.96
CA GLN A 68 8.50 0.27 4.84
C GLN A 68 9.42 -0.95 4.93
N LYS A 69 9.81 -1.50 3.78
CA LYS A 69 10.70 -2.67 3.73
C LYS A 69 12.02 -2.40 4.47
N HIS A 70 12.68 -1.28 4.18
CA HIS A 70 13.94 -0.94 4.84
C HIS A 70 13.78 -0.82 6.37
N ASN A 71 12.68 -0.24 6.84
CA ASN A 71 12.43 -0.06 8.26
C ASN A 71 12.09 -1.38 8.97
N ASP A 72 11.41 -2.32 8.30
CA ASP A 72 11.21 -3.68 8.80
C ASP A 72 12.56 -4.43 8.94
N GLU A 73 13.45 -4.24 7.95
CA GLU A 73 14.81 -4.77 7.98
C GLU A 73 15.66 -4.12 9.10
N ALA A 74 15.52 -2.80 9.32
CA ALA A 74 16.17 -2.08 10.40
C ALA A 74 15.70 -2.57 11.78
N GLN A 75 14.40 -2.82 11.93
CA GLN A 75 13.83 -3.42 13.16
C GLN A 75 14.37 -4.83 13.42
N SER A 76 14.72 -5.55 12.35
CA SER A 76 15.37 -6.86 12.42
C SER A 76 16.89 -6.77 12.65
N GLY A 77 17.43 -5.57 12.86
CA GLY A 77 18.85 -5.32 13.13
C GLY A 77 19.75 -5.36 11.88
N MET A 78 19.18 -5.41 10.67
CA MET A 78 19.97 -5.45 9.43
C MET A 78 20.46 -4.06 8.99
N HIS A 79 19.81 -3.01 9.47
CA HIS A 79 20.23 -1.62 9.26
C HIS A 79 20.33 -0.88 10.59
N THR A 80 21.24 0.08 10.67
CA THR A 80 21.47 0.92 11.85
C THR A 80 20.71 2.25 11.81
N TYR A 81 19.89 2.45 10.79
CA TYR A 81 19.10 3.66 10.58
C TYR A 81 17.73 3.32 9.99
N THR A 82 16.82 4.30 10.00
CA THR A 82 15.50 4.20 9.38
C THR A 82 15.35 5.26 8.29
N LEU A 83 14.43 5.02 7.37
CA LEU A 83 14.00 5.97 6.35
C LEU A 83 12.66 6.58 6.73
N ALA A 84 12.40 7.77 6.21
CA ALA A 84 11.11 8.44 6.32
C ALA A 84 10.76 9.09 4.97
N MET A 85 9.47 9.28 4.72
CA MET A 85 9.00 9.98 3.53
C MET A 85 9.44 11.46 3.61
N ASN A 86 10.02 11.98 2.52
CA ASN A 86 10.51 13.35 2.44
C ASN A 86 10.12 14.00 1.10
N GLU A 87 10.50 15.25 0.87
CA GLU A 87 10.12 16.02 -0.33
C GLU A 87 10.60 15.41 -1.66
N PHE A 88 11.49 14.42 -1.65
CA PHE A 88 11.98 13.68 -2.82
C PHE A 88 11.27 12.34 -3.01
N GLY A 89 10.12 12.16 -2.37
CA GLY A 89 9.37 10.92 -2.35
C GLY A 89 8.70 10.56 -3.68
N ASP A 90 8.47 11.52 -4.57
CA ASP A 90 7.70 11.46 -5.82
C ASP A 90 8.53 11.64 -7.10
#